data_AF-A0AB34KY69-F1
#
_entry.id   AF-A0AB34KY69-F1
#
_cell.length_a   1.000
_cell.length_b   1.000
_cell.length_c   1.000
_cell.angle_alpha   90.00
_cell.angle_beta   90.00
_cell.angle_gamma   90.00
#
_symmetry.space_group_name_H-M   'P 1'
#
loop_
_entity.id
_entity.type
_entity.pdbx_description
1 polymer ?
#
loop_
_entity_poly.entity_id
_entity_poly.type
_entity_poly.pdbx_seq_one_letter_code
_entity_poly.pdbx_strand_id
1 'polypeptide(L)'
;MLVEPSRLLNFDAHLPYSASWLSPMPGQSPFTRHVTHVTDPNAVVEVYSFMEAFDDEKQELGDKYLHTFVAEALKLTQREPSLFQRLVLPLALGLAHNLPSPEYCSPSVSEAITEIWSFYLQNVVGSQPPPPQLALSKNRCTCDICSPINSFLADGTRKRYELRAPAGKRNHAERGFFDMFRRDIITTTDTSGRPHKLIIVKCPENIYNEEFSKWNAKAQEAKGHLLEFARELGNEVLGQKFFTALPEQSMRTMLGASFDAIWRLRPSEDSPTGTSIMPSIHQGLGSLAYPGEAPSLVPAKRKAKENAVDLT
;
A
#
# COMPACT_ATOMS: atom_id res chain seq x y z
N MET A 1 -42.07 35.58 -25.85
CA MET A 1 -40.86 36.39 -25.59
C MET A 1 -39.83 35.46 -24.99
N LEU A 2 -38.79 35.15 -25.77
CA LEU A 2 -37.64 34.37 -25.34
C LEU A 2 -36.76 35.29 -24.49
N VAL A 3 -36.42 34.86 -23.27
CA VAL A 3 -35.48 35.56 -22.39
C VAL A 3 -34.22 34.70 -22.34
N GLU A 4 -33.07 35.33 -22.59
CA GLU A 4 -31.75 34.71 -22.78
C GLU A 4 -31.24 33.91 -21.56
N PRO A 5 -30.52 32.80 -21.77
CA PRO A 5 -29.90 31.98 -20.72
C PRO A 5 -28.55 32.51 -20.21
N SER A 6 -28.28 33.83 -20.33
CA SER A 6 -26.98 34.44 -20.00
C SER A 6 -26.89 34.98 -18.56
N ARG A 7 -27.87 34.68 -17.69
CA ARG A 7 -27.97 35.29 -16.34
C ARG A 7 -28.03 34.31 -15.16
N LEU A 8 -27.81 33.01 -15.37
CA LEU A 8 -27.82 32.00 -14.31
C LEU A 8 -26.43 31.71 -13.68
N LEU A 9 -25.42 32.52 -13.98
CA LEU A 9 -24.12 32.48 -13.31
C LEU A 9 -23.86 33.79 -12.55
N ASN A 10 -24.68 34.05 -11.53
CA ASN A 10 -24.31 34.95 -10.44
C ASN A 10 -24.48 34.17 -9.12
N PHE A 11 -23.55 33.24 -8.89
CA PHE A 11 -23.32 32.61 -7.59
C PHE A 11 -22.57 33.61 -6.70
N ASP A 12 -23.30 34.60 -6.20
CA ASP A 12 -22.78 35.56 -5.21
C ASP A 12 -23.83 35.78 -4.13
N ALA A 13 -23.96 34.79 -3.24
CA ALA A 13 -24.44 34.98 -1.89
C ALA A 13 -24.16 33.71 -1.07
N HIS A 14 -23.20 33.81 -0.14
CA HIS A 14 -22.97 32.92 1.02
C HIS A 14 -22.07 31.68 0.91
N LEU A 15 -21.05 31.67 0.03
CA LEU A 15 -19.84 30.87 0.30
C LEU A 15 -18.77 31.76 0.98
N PRO A 16 -18.17 31.37 2.11
CA PRO A 16 -17.23 32.21 2.85
C PRO A 16 -15.83 32.33 2.21
N TYR A 17 -15.64 31.88 0.97
CA TYR A 17 -14.37 31.95 0.25
C TYR A 17 -14.56 32.60 -1.12
N SER A 18 -14.02 33.81 -1.27
CA SER A 18 -13.99 34.59 -2.51
C SER A 18 -13.48 33.78 -3.72
N ALA A 19 -14.16 33.90 -4.86
CA ALA A 19 -13.87 33.26 -6.15
C ALA A 19 -12.58 33.75 -6.85
N SER A 20 -11.47 33.88 -6.10
CA SER A 20 -10.14 34.29 -6.62
C SER A 20 -9.36 33.14 -7.30
N TRP A 21 -9.93 31.94 -7.33
CA TRP A 21 -9.30 30.71 -7.84
C TRP A 21 -9.37 30.54 -9.37
N LEU A 22 -10.15 31.37 -10.06
CA LEU A 22 -10.38 31.28 -11.51
C LEU A 22 -9.27 31.90 -12.37
N SER A 23 -8.28 32.57 -11.79
CA SER A 23 -7.16 33.14 -12.57
C SER A 23 -6.07 32.09 -12.83
N PRO A 24 -5.80 31.69 -14.08
CA PRO A 24 -4.79 30.68 -14.38
C PRO A 24 -3.36 31.24 -14.23
N MET A 25 -2.47 30.46 -13.60
CA MET A 25 -1.02 30.59 -13.75
C MET A 25 -0.63 30.00 -15.13
N PRO A 26 0.35 30.58 -15.85
CA PRO A 26 0.77 30.02 -17.13
C PRO A 26 1.30 28.59 -16.95
N GLY A 27 0.65 27.62 -17.61
CA GLY A 27 1.08 26.22 -17.69
C GLY A 27 0.43 25.23 -16.70
N GLN A 28 -0.49 25.67 -15.83
CA GLN A 28 -1.28 24.75 -15.00
C GLN A 28 -2.77 24.86 -15.35
N SER A 29 -3.46 23.71 -15.41
CA SER A 29 -4.91 23.75 -15.59
C SER A 29 -5.56 24.38 -14.34
N PRO A 30 -6.61 25.19 -14.48
CA PRO A 30 -7.37 25.72 -13.34
C PRO A 30 -7.82 24.62 -12.36
N PHE A 31 -8.05 23.42 -12.90
CA PHE A 31 -8.46 22.25 -12.14
C PHE A 31 -7.35 21.66 -11.27
N THR A 32 -6.13 21.56 -11.82
CA THR A 32 -4.95 21.13 -11.06
C THR A 32 -4.67 22.11 -9.91
N ARG A 33 -4.86 23.41 -10.15
CA ARG A 33 -4.80 24.45 -9.10
C ARG A 33 -5.86 24.21 -8.03
N HIS A 34 -7.11 23.99 -8.43
CA HIS A 34 -8.21 23.68 -7.51
C HIS A 34 -7.88 22.46 -6.65
N VAL A 35 -7.45 21.33 -7.22
CA VAL A 35 -7.11 20.12 -6.44
C VAL A 35 -5.95 20.37 -5.46
N THR A 36 -4.94 21.18 -5.83
CA THR A 36 -3.84 21.54 -4.92
C THR A 36 -4.23 22.52 -3.82
N HIS A 37 -5.32 23.28 -3.99
CA HIS A 37 -5.82 24.27 -3.02
C HIS A 37 -7.11 23.84 -2.30
N VAL A 38 -7.79 22.80 -2.77
CA VAL A 38 -8.83 22.09 -2.04
C VAL A 38 -8.11 21.40 -0.88
N THR A 39 -8.12 22.11 0.24
CA THR A 39 -7.57 21.64 1.51
C THR A 39 -8.56 20.77 2.26
N ASP A 40 -9.83 20.76 1.84
CA ASP A 40 -10.90 20.04 2.51
C ASP A 40 -11.61 19.06 1.55
N PRO A 41 -11.33 17.75 1.65
CA PRO A 41 -12.05 16.74 0.88
C PRO A 41 -13.55 16.70 1.19
N ASN A 42 -14.01 17.18 2.35
CA ASN A 42 -15.45 17.25 2.65
C ASN A 42 -16.17 18.25 1.76
N ALA A 43 -15.51 19.36 1.39
CA ALA A 43 -16.10 20.33 0.47
C ALA A 43 -16.38 19.72 -0.92
N VAL A 44 -15.55 18.75 -1.36
CA VAL A 44 -15.79 18.03 -2.62
C VAL A 44 -17.01 17.12 -2.49
N VAL A 45 -17.17 16.45 -1.36
CA VAL A 45 -18.33 15.60 -1.07
C VAL A 45 -19.60 16.45 -1.01
N GLU A 46 -19.59 17.57 -0.30
CA GLU A 46 -20.72 18.49 -0.21
C GLU A 46 -21.14 19.04 -1.58
N VAL A 47 -20.17 19.44 -2.41
CA VAL A 47 -20.44 19.90 -3.78
C VAL A 47 -21.06 18.79 -4.62
N TYR A 48 -20.53 17.57 -4.55
CA TYR A 48 -21.10 16.43 -5.28
C TYR A 48 -22.52 16.11 -4.80
N SER A 49 -22.73 15.94 -3.49
CA SER A 49 -24.05 15.65 -2.90
C SER A 49 -25.08 16.75 -3.20
N PHE A 50 -24.64 18.01 -3.23
CA PHE A 50 -25.49 19.10 -3.67
C PHE A 50 -25.90 18.93 -5.14
N MET A 51 -24.96 18.66 -6.05
CA MET A 51 -25.24 18.52 -7.48
C MET A 51 -26.10 17.30 -7.82
N GLU A 52 -25.94 16.21 -7.07
CA GLU A 52 -26.74 14.98 -7.18
C GLU A 52 -28.22 15.21 -6.81
N ALA A 53 -28.51 16.19 -5.96
CA ALA A 53 -29.89 16.48 -5.53
C ALA A 53 -30.74 17.25 -6.56
N PHE A 54 -30.19 17.60 -7.73
CA PHE A 54 -30.88 18.36 -8.78
C PHE A 54 -31.25 17.49 -10.00
N ASP A 55 -31.65 18.14 -11.09
CA ASP A 55 -31.98 17.50 -12.38
C ASP A 55 -30.79 16.78 -13.03
N ASP A 56 -31.10 15.90 -13.99
CA ASP A 56 -30.15 15.04 -14.71
C ASP A 56 -28.92 15.80 -15.25
N GLU A 57 -29.10 17.05 -15.71
CA GLU A 57 -28.02 17.89 -16.25
C GLU A 57 -26.98 18.26 -15.16
N LYS A 58 -27.44 18.57 -13.94
CA LYS A 58 -26.53 18.89 -12.83
C LYS A 58 -25.88 17.63 -12.25
N GLN A 59 -26.55 16.49 -12.30
CA GLN A 59 -25.96 15.21 -11.95
C GLN A 59 -24.79 14.86 -12.88
N GLU A 60 -24.96 14.98 -14.21
CA GLU A 60 -23.88 14.73 -15.18
C GLU A 60 -22.66 15.63 -14.92
N LEU A 61 -22.90 16.90 -14.57
CA LEU A 61 -21.82 17.82 -14.23
C LEU A 61 -21.12 17.43 -12.92
N GLY A 62 -21.88 16.94 -11.92
CA GLY A 62 -21.35 16.44 -10.65
C GLY A 62 -20.44 15.22 -10.86
N ASP A 63 -20.89 14.27 -11.66
CA ASP A 63 -20.12 13.07 -12.03
C ASP A 63 -18.80 13.45 -12.73
N LYS A 64 -18.88 14.34 -13.73
CA LYS A 64 -17.69 14.83 -14.43
C LYS A 64 -16.71 15.53 -13.49
N TYR A 65 -17.23 16.33 -12.56
CA TYR A 65 -16.40 17.00 -11.55
C TYR A 65 -15.70 15.99 -10.66
N LEU A 66 -16.43 15.00 -10.12
CA LEU A 66 -15.89 13.95 -9.26
C LEU A 66 -14.77 13.16 -9.96
N HIS A 67 -15.02 12.65 -11.18
CA HIS A 67 -14.02 11.90 -11.93
C HIS A 67 -12.78 12.73 -12.24
N THR A 68 -12.95 13.99 -12.64
CA THR A 68 -11.81 14.89 -12.91
C THR A 68 -11.01 15.15 -11.64
N PHE A 69 -11.70 15.37 -10.51
CA PHE A 69 -11.05 15.57 -9.21
C PHE A 69 -10.25 14.35 -8.79
N VAL A 70 -10.85 13.16 -8.84
CA VAL A 70 -10.18 11.90 -8.48
C VAL A 70 -8.97 11.65 -9.38
N ALA A 71 -9.13 11.77 -10.70
CA ALA A 71 -8.03 11.56 -11.64
C ALA A 71 -6.85 12.51 -11.38
N GLU A 72 -7.11 13.79 -11.14
CA GLU A 72 -6.04 14.77 -10.83
C GLU A 72 -5.43 14.54 -9.45
N ALA A 73 -6.24 14.22 -8.43
CA ALA A 73 -5.75 13.92 -7.09
C ALA A 73 -4.83 12.69 -7.12
N LEU A 74 -5.22 11.62 -7.83
CA LEU A 74 -4.39 10.42 -8.00
C LEU A 74 -3.09 10.69 -8.77
N LYS A 75 -3.08 11.60 -9.76
CA LYS A 75 -1.84 12.02 -10.42
C LYS A 75 -0.91 12.76 -9.46
N LEU A 76 -1.46 13.58 -8.57
CA LEU A 76 -0.68 14.30 -7.56
C LEU A 76 -0.11 13.37 -6.50
N THR A 77 -0.85 12.35 -6.06
CA THR A 77 -0.35 11.37 -5.07
C THR A 77 0.82 10.54 -5.60
N GLN A 78 0.92 10.33 -6.93
CA GLN A 78 2.12 9.71 -7.52
C GLN A 78 3.38 10.55 -7.31
N ARG A 79 3.24 11.88 -7.24
CA ARG A 79 4.35 12.81 -6.99
C ARG A 79 4.59 13.04 -5.50
N GLU A 80 3.51 13.11 -4.73
CA GLU A 80 3.53 13.33 -3.28
C GLU A 80 2.61 12.32 -2.57
N PRO A 81 3.13 11.15 -2.16
CA PRO A 81 2.33 10.07 -1.57
C PRO A 81 1.55 10.45 -0.31
N SER A 82 2.02 11.44 0.46
CA SER A 82 1.33 11.96 1.65
C SER A 82 -0.03 12.59 1.34
N LEU A 83 -0.25 13.05 0.10
CA LEU A 83 -1.55 13.58 -0.32
C LEU A 83 -2.63 12.49 -0.33
N PHE A 84 -2.26 11.22 -0.44
CA PHE A 84 -3.24 10.14 -0.41
C PHE A 84 -3.97 10.11 0.93
N GLN A 85 -3.24 10.09 2.04
CA GLN A 85 -3.82 10.09 3.39
C GLN A 85 -4.53 11.40 3.73
N ARG A 86 -4.08 12.54 3.17
CA ARG A 86 -4.62 13.87 3.49
C ARG A 86 -5.85 14.28 2.67
N LEU A 87 -5.97 13.77 1.44
CA LEU A 87 -6.97 14.23 0.47
C LEU A 87 -7.81 13.07 -0.08
N VAL A 88 -7.15 12.07 -0.65
CA VAL A 88 -7.85 11.02 -1.41
C VAL A 88 -8.59 10.04 -0.51
N LEU A 89 -7.95 9.61 0.58
CA LEU A 89 -8.57 8.69 1.53
C LEU A 89 -9.77 9.34 2.26
N PRO A 90 -9.67 10.57 2.81
CA PRO A 90 -10.83 11.20 3.41
C PRO A 90 -11.93 11.51 2.40
N LEU A 91 -11.62 11.77 1.12
CA LEU A 91 -12.63 11.87 0.07
C LEU A 91 -13.39 10.55 -0.08
N ALA A 92 -12.69 9.42 -0.22
CA ALA A 92 -13.34 8.11 -0.37
C ALA A 92 -14.19 7.75 0.84
N LEU A 93 -13.71 8.02 2.06
CA LEU A 93 -14.50 7.83 3.28
C LEU A 93 -15.67 8.82 3.34
N GLY A 94 -15.48 10.09 2.97
CA GLY A 94 -16.53 11.09 2.96
C GLY A 94 -17.64 10.74 1.97
N LEU A 95 -17.30 10.30 0.76
CA LEU A 95 -18.27 9.74 -0.20
C LEU A 95 -19.01 8.55 0.43
N ALA A 96 -18.29 7.66 1.11
CA ALA A 96 -18.91 6.51 1.77
C ALA A 96 -19.93 6.86 2.84
N HIS A 97 -19.62 7.85 3.69
CA HIS A 97 -20.48 8.26 4.79
C HIS A 97 -21.70 9.08 4.34
N ASN A 98 -21.59 9.81 3.23
CA ASN A 98 -22.64 10.72 2.76
C ASN A 98 -23.56 10.12 1.71
N LEU A 99 -23.27 8.92 1.22
CA LEU A 99 -24.17 8.20 0.33
C LEU A 99 -25.40 7.69 1.12
N PRO A 100 -26.62 7.93 0.62
CA PRO A 100 -27.85 7.66 1.37
C PRO A 100 -28.10 6.16 1.58
N SER A 101 -27.57 5.29 0.73
CA SER A 101 -27.54 3.83 0.90
C SER A 101 -26.69 3.17 -0.20
N PRO A 102 -26.11 1.98 0.04
CA PRO A 102 -25.36 1.20 -0.96
C PRO A 102 -26.14 0.96 -2.26
N GLU A 103 -27.46 0.77 -2.14
CA GLU A 103 -28.38 0.49 -3.25
C GLU A 103 -28.56 1.70 -4.19
N TYR A 104 -28.18 2.89 -3.73
CA TYR A 104 -28.35 4.16 -4.44
C TYR A 104 -27.01 4.80 -4.81
N CYS A 105 -25.91 4.04 -4.71
CA CYS A 105 -24.61 4.53 -5.16
C CYS A 105 -24.63 4.70 -6.69
N SER A 106 -24.43 5.93 -7.16
CA SER A 106 -24.35 6.19 -8.60
C SER A 106 -23.16 5.41 -9.20
N PRO A 107 -23.26 4.97 -10.48
CA PRO A 107 -22.15 4.29 -11.15
C PRO A 107 -20.85 5.11 -11.10
N SER A 108 -20.96 6.43 -11.23
CA SER A 108 -19.84 7.37 -11.20
C SER A 108 -19.14 7.41 -9.85
N VAL A 109 -19.89 7.39 -8.74
CA VAL A 109 -19.31 7.33 -7.39
C VAL A 109 -18.68 5.97 -7.12
N SER A 110 -19.35 4.88 -7.51
CA SER A 110 -18.77 3.53 -7.40
C SER A 110 -17.45 3.44 -8.17
N GLU A 111 -17.41 3.91 -9.42
CA GLU A 111 -16.19 3.94 -10.23
C GLU A 111 -15.08 4.78 -9.60
N ALA A 112 -15.40 5.97 -9.09
CA ALA A 112 -14.45 6.84 -8.41
C ALA A 112 -13.84 6.17 -7.16
N ILE A 113 -14.69 5.57 -6.32
CA ILE A 113 -14.28 4.82 -5.15
C ILE A 113 -13.39 3.64 -5.54
N THR A 114 -13.81 2.85 -6.54
CA THR A 114 -13.05 1.71 -7.04
C THR A 114 -11.67 2.16 -7.56
N GLU A 115 -11.60 3.30 -8.27
CA GLU A 115 -10.34 3.85 -8.78
C GLU A 115 -9.41 4.29 -7.64
N ILE A 116 -9.94 4.98 -6.64
CA ILE A 116 -9.19 5.39 -5.44
C ILE A 116 -8.61 4.17 -4.72
N TRP A 117 -9.43 3.16 -4.44
CA TRP A 117 -8.99 1.97 -3.73
C TRP A 117 -8.02 1.12 -4.55
N SER A 118 -8.27 0.98 -5.85
CA SER A 118 -7.37 0.25 -6.74
C SER A 118 -6.00 0.93 -6.79
N PHE A 119 -5.97 2.27 -6.88
CA PHE A 119 -4.75 3.04 -6.83
C PHE A 119 -4.02 2.86 -5.50
N TYR A 120 -4.74 2.94 -4.38
CA TYR A 120 -4.16 2.78 -3.04
C TYR A 120 -3.47 1.42 -2.86
N LEU A 121 -4.19 0.36 -3.22
CA LEU A 121 -3.69 -1.00 -3.11
C LEU A 121 -2.49 -1.23 -4.03
N GLN A 122 -2.51 -0.69 -5.25
CA GLN A 122 -1.40 -0.85 -6.19
C GLN A 122 -0.16 -0.03 -5.85
N ASN A 123 -0.34 1.24 -5.49
CA ASN A 123 0.75 2.21 -5.45
C ASN A 123 1.24 2.50 -4.02
N VAL A 124 0.37 2.39 -3.03
CA VAL A 124 0.74 2.67 -1.63
C VAL A 124 1.08 1.38 -0.90
N VAL A 125 0.16 0.41 -0.92
CA VAL A 125 0.36 -0.91 -0.29
C VAL A 125 1.35 -1.74 -1.11
N GLY A 126 1.08 -1.91 -2.40
CA GLY A 126 1.88 -2.70 -3.32
C GLY A 126 1.77 -4.20 -3.07
N SER A 127 2.49 -4.97 -3.90
CA SER A 127 2.55 -6.42 -3.76
C SER A 127 3.37 -6.83 -2.54
N GLN A 128 2.99 -7.95 -1.94
CA GLN A 128 3.81 -8.59 -0.91
C GLN A 128 5.22 -8.85 -1.46
N PRO A 129 6.29 -8.55 -0.71
CA PRO A 129 7.64 -8.87 -1.14
C PRO A 129 7.76 -10.38 -1.38
N PRO A 130 8.49 -10.80 -2.44
CA PRO A 130 8.64 -12.21 -2.75
C PRO A 130 9.38 -12.93 -1.61
N PRO A 131 9.17 -14.25 -1.44
CA PRO A 131 9.92 -15.03 -0.47
C PRO A 131 11.43 -14.87 -0.62
N PRO A 132 12.20 -14.95 0.48
CA PRO A 132 13.64 -14.73 0.44
C PRO A 132 14.31 -15.74 -0.50
N GLN A 133 15.07 -15.23 -1.46
CA GLN A 133 15.82 -16.05 -2.40
C GLN A 133 17.28 -16.11 -1.98
N LEU A 134 17.85 -17.31 -1.99
CA LEU A 134 19.26 -17.51 -1.65
C LEU A 134 20.21 -17.11 -2.79
N ALA A 135 19.69 -17.00 -4.02
CA ALA A 135 20.44 -16.45 -5.14
C ALA A 135 20.50 -14.92 -5.01
N LEU A 136 21.70 -14.36 -5.02
CA LEU A 136 21.96 -12.93 -4.92
C LEU A 136 22.58 -12.42 -6.23
N SER A 137 22.46 -11.12 -6.49
CA SER A 137 23.15 -10.52 -7.63
C SER A 137 24.67 -10.68 -7.51
N LYS A 138 25.39 -10.67 -8.64
CA LYS A 138 26.85 -10.78 -8.66
C LYS A 138 27.49 -9.44 -8.34
N ASN A 139 28.66 -9.46 -7.70
CA ASN A 139 29.52 -8.29 -7.63
C ASN A 139 30.08 -7.98 -9.03
N ARG A 140 30.29 -6.69 -9.33
CA ARG A 140 30.88 -6.22 -10.60
C ARG A 140 32.35 -6.62 -10.75
N CYS A 141 33.08 -6.85 -9.65
CA CYS A 141 34.47 -7.29 -9.70
C CYS A 141 34.57 -8.73 -10.21
N THR A 142 35.43 -8.98 -11.20
CA THR A 142 35.64 -10.29 -11.86
C THR A 142 37.03 -10.88 -11.63
N CYS A 143 37.82 -10.32 -10.71
CA CYS A 143 39.15 -10.84 -10.40
C CYS A 143 39.10 -12.29 -9.89
N ASP A 144 40.25 -12.98 -9.88
CA ASP A 144 40.36 -14.40 -9.50
C ASP A 144 39.79 -14.73 -8.12
N ILE A 145 39.71 -13.73 -7.23
CA ILE A 145 39.12 -13.87 -5.89
C ILE A 145 37.61 -13.66 -5.91
N CYS A 146 37.12 -12.69 -6.69
CA CYS A 146 35.70 -12.35 -6.74
C CYS A 146 34.90 -13.29 -7.65
N SER A 147 35.50 -13.86 -8.69
CA SER A 147 34.81 -14.75 -9.63
C SER A 147 34.20 -16.00 -8.94
N PRO A 148 34.93 -16.77 -8.11
CA PRO A 148 34.35 -17.88 -7.35
C PRO A 148 33.24 -17.44 -6.39
N ILE A 149 33.38 -16.25 -5.81
CA ILE A 149 32.38 -15.71 -4.89
C ILE A 149 31.12 -15.30 -5.65
N ASN A 150 31.24 -14.68 -6.84
CA ASN A 150 30.11 -14.37 -7.70
C ASN A 150 29.34 -15.63 -8.13
N SER A 151 30.05 -16.73 -8.40
CA SER A 151 29.43 -18.03 -8.63
C SER A 151 28.71 -18.55 -7.39
N PHE A 152 29.28 -18.36 -6.20
CA PHE A 152 28.59 -18.64 -4.95
C PHE A 152 27.36 -17.74 -4.74
N LEU A 153 27.44 -16.43 -5.01
CA LEU A 153 26.31 -15.50 -4.86
C LEU A 153 25.14 -15.88 -5.75
N ALA A 154 25.40 -16.20 -7.01
CA ALA A 154 24.37 -16.63 -7.96
C ALA A 154 23.78 -18.00 -7.63
N ASP A 155 24.44 -18.81 -6.80
CA ASP A 155 23.99 -20.14 -6.44
C ASP A 155 22.86 -20.10 -5.39
N GLY A 156 21.65 -20.45 -5.81
CA GLY A 156 20.47 -20.50 -4.95
C GLY A 156 20.43 -21.66 -3.95
N THR A 157 21.46 -22.51 -3.87
CA THR A 157 21.48 -23.68 -2.96
C THR A 157 22.47 -23.53 -1.82
N ARG A 158 23.55 -22.76 -2.02
CA ARG A 158 24.61 -22.60 -1.01
C ARG A 158 24.40 -21.35 -0.16
N LYS A 159 24.29 -21.55 1.15
CA LYS A 159 24.14 -20.48 2.15
C LYS A 159 25.48 -19.95 2.68
N ARG A 160 26.54 -20.75 2.62
CA ARG A 160 27.86 -20.43 3.18
C ARG A 160 28.98 -20.71 2.18
N TYR A 161 29.98 -19.83 2.17
CA TYR A 161 31.22 -19.99 1.42
C TYR A 161 32.42 -19.62 2.28
N GLU A 162 33.53 -20.32 2.09
CA GLU A 162 34.79 -20.06 2.79
C GLU A 162 35.87 -19.70 1.78
N LEU A 163 36.42 -18.49 1.90
CA LEU A 163 37.56 -18.02 1.12
C LEU A 163 38.82 -18.08 1.98
N ARG A 164 39.75 -18.98 1.66
CA ARG A 164 41.08 -19.00 2.25
C ARG A 164 42.04 -18.16 1.40
N ALA A 165 42.41 -16.98 1.89
CA ALA A 165 43.28 -16.04 1.17
C ALA A 165 44.09 -15.14 2.13
N PRO A 166 45.20 -14.53 1.66
CA PRO A 166 45.92 -13.49 2.39
C PRO A 166 45.03 -12.28 2.72
N ALA A 167 45.39 -11.54 3.77
CA ALA A 167 44.58 -10.45 4.31
C ALA A 167 44.13 -9.41 3.25
N GLY A 168 45.04 -8.96 2.38
CA GLY A 168 44.69 -7.97 1.34
C GLY A 168 43.60 -8.45 0.38
N LYS A 169 43.61 -9.73 0.01
CA LYS A 169 42.59 -10.35 -0.86
C LYS A 169 41.25 -10.53 -0.13
N ARG A 170 41.29 -10.89 1.16
CA ARG A 170 40.06 -10.97 1.98
C ARG A 170 39.42 -9.60 2.18
N ASN A 171 40.22 -8.58 2.52
CA ASN A 171 39.75 -7.22 2.70
C ASN A 171 39.17 -6.63 1.40
N HIS A 172 39.76 -6.95 0.25
CA HIS A 172 39.21 -6.59 -1.05
C HIS A 172 37.81 -7.20 -1.26
N ALA A 173 37.67 -8.51 -1.02
CA ALA A 173 36.39 -9.20 -1.16
C ALA A 173 35.34 -8.62 -0.19
N GLU A 174 35.70 -8.46 1.09
CA GLU A 174 34.82 -7.95 2.14
C GLU A 174 34.28 -6.55 1.84
N ARG A 175 35.14 -5.61 1.41
CA ARG A 175 34.69 -4.26 0.99
C ARG A 175 33.69 -4.32 -0.16
N GLY A 176 33.95 -5.17 -1.15
CA GLY A 176 33.04 -5.35 -2.28
C GLY A 176 31.65 -5.85 -1.86
N PHE A 177 31.53 -6.63 -0.78
CA PHE A 177 30.23 -7.07 -0.25
C PHE A 177 29.56 -6.01 0.62
N PHE A 178 30.35 -5.27 1.40
CA PHE A 178 29.80 -4.26 2.30
C PHE A 178 29.04 -3.17 1.56
N ASP A 179 29.50 -2.79 0.36
CA ASP A 179 28.88 -1.74 -0.43
C ASP A 179 27.60 -2.22 -1.17
N MET A 180 27.57 -3.46 -1.64
CA MET A 180 26.45 -3.98 -2.43
C MET A 180 25.42 -4.79 -1.64
N PHE A 181 25.82 -5.50 -0.59
CA PHE A 181 25.04 -6.57 0.03
C PHE A 181 24.97 -6.47 1.56
N ARG A 182 25.15 -5.26 2.11
CA ARG A 182 25.27 -5.04 3.56
C ARG A 182 24.19 -5.72 4.41
N ARG A 183 23.00 -5.93 3.86
CA ARG A 183 21.86 -6.56 4.53
C ARG A 183 21.67 -8.04 4.21
N ASP A 184 22.13 -8.50 3.04
CA ASP A 184 21.97 -9.88 2.56
C ASP A 184 23.13 -10.80 2.92
N ILE A 185 24.27 -10.26 3.34
CA ILE A 185 25.48 -11.03 3.58
C ILE A 185 26.09 -10.67 4.92
N ILE A 186 26.48 -11.70 5.67
CA ILE A 186 27.31 -11.59 6.87
C ILE A 186 28.69 -12.13 6.53
N THR A 187 29.72 -11.34 6.81
CA THR A 187 31.12 -11.76 6.71
C THR A 187 31.71 -11.93 8.11
N THR A 188 32.47 -13.00 8.30
CA THR A 188 33.28 -13.21 9.51
C THR A 188 34.65 -13.76 9.12
N THR A 189 35.70 -13.35 9.82
CA THR A 189 37.04 -13.92 9.60
C THR A 189 37.33 -14.98 10.65
N ASP A 190 37.48 -16.23 10.22
CA ASP A 190 37.99 -17.30 11.05
C ASP A 190 39.52 -17.27 11.02
N THR A 191 40.11 -17.04 12.19
CA THR A 191 41.55 -16.90 12.41
C THR A 191 42.29 -18.24 12.60
N SER A 192 41.59 -19.36 12.48
CA SER A 192 42.19 -20.69 12.59
C SER A 192 43.04 -21.07 11.37
N GLY A 193 44.33 -21.32 11.61
CA GLY A 193 45.30 -21.69 10.58
C GLY A 193 45.74 -20.52 9.68
N ARG A 194 46.76 -20.76 8.85
CA ARG A 194 47.29 -19.77 7.88
C ARG A 194 47.26 -20.36 6.46
N PRO A 195 46.75 -19.63 5.45
CA PRO A 195 46.06 -18.34 5.54
C PRO A 195 44.73 -18.46 6.31
N HIS A 196 44.33 -17.42 7.04
CA HIS A 196 43.01 -17.43 7.69
C HIS A 196 41.87 -17.39 6.64
N LYS A 197 40.65 -17.65 7.07
CA LYS A 197 39.49 -17.79 6.18
C LYS A 197 38.51 -16.63 6.35
N LEU A 198 37.98 -16.11 5.25
CA LEU A 198 36.80 -15.25 5.23
C LEU A 198 35.58 -16.15 5.01
N ILE A 199 34.70 -16.21 5.99
CA ILE A 199 33.41 -16.89 5.92
C ILE A 199 32.38 -15.89 5.44
N ILE A 200 31.64 -16.27 4.40
CA ILE A 200 30.58 -15.47 3.79
C ILE A 200 29.28 -16.25 3.94
N VAL A 201 28.30 -15.68 4.62
CA VAL A 201 26.99 -16.30 4.84
C VAL A 201 25.91 -15.43 4.22
N LYS A 202 25.05 -16.02 3.40
CA LYS A 202 23.86 -15.35 2.86
C LYS A 202 22.75 -15.38 3.89
N CYS A 203 22.11 -14.23 4.10
CA CYS A 203 21.01 -14.01 5.02
C CYS A 203 19.89 -13.24 4.32
N PRO A 204 19.30 -13.78 3.22
CA PRO A 204 18.22 -13.09 2.49
C PRO A 204 16.99 -12.85 3.37
N GLU A 205 16.87 -13.60 4.48
CA GLU A 205 15.79 -13.42 5.45
C GLU A 205 15.83 -12.03 6.11
N ASN A 206 16.99 -11.39 6.22
CA ASN A 206 17.11 -10.07 6.86
C ASN A 206 16.39 -8.98 6.06
N ILE A 207 16.65 -8.88 4.74
CA ILE A 207 15.95 -7.92 3.88
C ILE A 207 14.48 -8.28 3.78
N TYR A 208 14.18 -9.57 3.55
CA TYR A 208 12.80 -10.02 3.44
C TYR A 208 11.99 -9.64 4.67
N ASN A 209 12.49 -9.88 5.89
CA ASN A 209 11.76 -9.55 7.11
C ASN A 209 11.55 -8.04 7.27
N GLU A 210 12.54 -7.21 6.89
CA GLU A 210 12.42 -5.75 6.92
C GLU A 210 11.36 -5.24 5.93
N GLU A 211 11.44 -5.70 4.68
CA GLU A 211 10.50 -5.33 3.61
C GLU A 211 9.10 -5.86 3.90
N PHE A 212 8.99 -7.10 4.37
CA PHE A 212 7.73 -7.71 4.76
C PHE A 212 7.10 -6.99 5.94
N SER A 213 7.89 -6.57 6.94
CA SER A 213 7.38 -5.79 8.08
C SER A 213 6.80 -4.44 7.63
N LYS A 214 7.52 -3.73 6.74
CA LYS A 214 7.06 -2.46 6.16
C LYS A 214 5.79 -2.65 5.33
N TRP A 215 5.76 -3.67 4.47
CA TRP A 215 4.59 -4.00 3.67
C TRP A 215 3.41 -4.39 4.57
N ASN A 216 3.63 -5.22 5.59
CA ASN A 216 2.59 -5.68 6.50
C ASN A 216 1.99 -4.51 7.29
N ALA A 217 2.78 -3.53 7.73
CA ALA A 217 2.25 -2.33 8.39
C ALA A 217 1.27 -1.57 7.48
N LYS A 218 1.65 -1.33 6.22
CA LYS A 218 0.77 -0.71 5.21
C LYS A 218 -0.48 -1.55 4.93
N ALA A 219 -0.31 -2.86 4.83
CA ALA A 219 -1.40 -3.79 4.57
C ALA A 219 -2.42 -3.80 5.73
N GLN A 220 -1.95 -3.74 6.99
CA GLN A 220 -2.84 -3.64 8.16
C GLN A 220 -3.58 -2.30 8.20
N GLU A 221 -2.90 -1.19 7.91
CA GLU A 221 -3.54 0.12 7.80
C GLU A 221 -4.62 0.12 6.70
N ALA A 222 -4.27 -0.39 5.51
CA ALA A 222 -5.21 -0.51 4.41
C ALA A 222 -6.41 -1.41 4.72
N LYS A 223 -6.18 -2.53 5.40
CA LYS A 223 -7.25 -3.39 5.91
C LYS A 223 -8.18 -2.62 6.84
N GLY A 224 -7.64 -1.82 7.77
CA GLY A 224 -8.44 -1.00 8.68
C GLY A 224 -9.39 -0.08 7.93
N HIS A 225 -8.85 0.71 6.99
CA HIS A 225 -9.65 1.63 6.19
C HIS A 225 -10.66 0.91 5.28
N LEU A 226 -10.31 -0.26 4.73
CA LEU A 226 -11.23 -1.06 3.92
C LEU A 226 -12.38 -1.64 4.73
N LEU A 227 -12.11 -2.10 5.96
CA LEU A 227 -13.16 -2.61 6.85
C LEU A 227 -14.09 -1.48 7.33
N GLU A 228 -13.54 -0.30 7.59
CA GLU A 228 -14.33 0.90 7.88
C GLU A 228 -15.22 1.24 6.68
N PHE A 229 -14.64 1.33 5.48
CA PHE A 229 -15.39 1.56 4.25
C PHE A 229 -16.49 0.52 4.00
N ALA A 230 -16.16 -0.77 4.13
CA ALA A 230 -17.10 -1.87 3.95
C ALA A 230 -18.24 -1.85 4.98
N ARG A 231 -18.01 -1.31 6.17
CA ARG A 231 -19.05 -1.12 7.18
C ARG A 231 -20.04 -0.03 6.77
N GLU A 232 -19.56 1.07 6.20
CA GLU A 232 -20.40 2.22 5.82
C GLU A 232 -21.20 1.96 4.53
N LEU A 233 -20.56 1.38 3.50
CA LEU A 233 -21.17 1.24 2.17
C LEU A 233 -21.53 -0.19 1.75
N GLY A 234 -21.22 -1.19 2.58
CA GLY A 234 -21.23 -2.56 2.11
C GLY A 234 -20.18 -2.82 1.02
N ASN A 235 -19.99 -4.08 0.65
CA ASN A 235 -18.92 -4.45 -0.28
C ASN A 235 -19.33 -4.38 -1.77
N GLU A 236 -20.60 -4.10 -2.05
CA GLU A 236 -21.14 -4.09 -3.42
C GLU A 236 -20.59 -2.93 -4.26
N VAL A 237 -20.18 -1.83 -3.60
CA VAL A 237 -19.69 -0.61 -4.25
C VAL A 237 -18.26 -0.75 -4.79
N LEU A 238 -17.46 -1.69 -4.29
CA LEU A 238 -16.03 -1.80 -4.64
C LEU A 238 -15.79 -2.30 -6.08
N GLY A 239 -16.76 -2.98 -6.68
CA GLY A 239 -16.72 -3.41 -8.08
C GLY A 239 -15.59 -4.40 -8.41
N GLN A 240 -15.56 -4.87 -9.66
CA GLN A 240 -14.63 -5.93 -10.08
C GLN A 240 -13.16 -5.49 -10.14
N LYS A 241 -12.90 -4.23 -10.53
CA LYS A 241 -11.51 -3.71 -10.67
C LYS A 241 -10.75 -3.73 -9.34
N PHE A 242 -11.43 -3.51 -8.22
CA PHE A 242 -10.87 -3.62 -6.88
C PHE A 242 -10.26 -5.00 -6.61
N PHE A 243 -10.97 -6.07 -6.94
CA PHE A 243 -10.53 -7.46 -6.75
C PHE A 243 -9.40 -7.88 -7.71
N THR A 244 -9.04 -7.02 -8.66
CA THR A 244 -7.88 -7.25 -9.54
C THR A 244 -6.73 -6.30 -9.26
N ALA A 245 -6.88 -5.38 -8.29
CA ALA A 245 -5.88 -4.38 -8.00
C ALA A 245 -4.57 -4.98 -7.45
N LEU A 246 -4.66 -6.09 -6.72
CA LEU A 246 -3.51 -6.82 -6.20
C LEU A 246 -3.58 -8.30 -6.59
N PRO A 247 -2.42 -9.00 -6.64
CA PRO A 247 -2.43 -10.45 -6.73
C PRO A 247 -3.26 -11.05 -5.60
N GLU A 248 -4.06 -12.08 -5.92
CA GLU A 248 -4.96 -12.72 -4.95
C GLU A 248 -4.25 -13.12 -3.66
N GLN A 249 -3.03 -13.65 -3.76
CA GLN A 249 -2.22 -14.02 -2.60
C GLN A 249 -1.92 -12.84 -1.68
N SER A 250 -1.60 -11.66 -2.23
CA SER A 250 -1.36 -10.44 -1.44
C SER A 250 -2.63 -9.98 -0.74
N MET A 251 -3.79 -10.05 -1.40
CA MET A 251 -5.08 -9.76 -0.76
C MET A 251 -5.47 -10.77 0.31
N ARG A 252 -5.22 -12.06 0.08
CA ARG A 252 -5.44 -13.12 1.09
C ARG A 252 -4.61 -12.86 2.33
N THR A 253 -3.33 -12.54 2.18
CA THR A 253 -2.45 -12.24 3.31
C THR A 253 -2.85 -10.94 4.02
N MET A 254 -3.22 -9.89 3.27
CA MET A 254 -3.68 -8.62 3.84
C MET A 254 -4.98 -8.79 4.64
N LEU A 255 -6.03 -9.34 4.01
CA LEU A 255 -7.36 -9.43 4.60
C LEU A 255 -7.47 -10.55 5.64
N GLY A 256 -6.68 -11.62 5.50
CA GLY A 256 -6.68 -12.76 6.41
C GLY A 256 -8.06 -13.41 6.47
N ALA A 257 -8.60 -13.59 7.68
CA ALA A 257 -9.94 -14.16 7.89
C ALA A 257 -11.08 -13.35 7.22
N SER A 258 -10.88 -12.04 6.99
CA SER A 258 -11.85 -11.19 6.31
C SER A 258 -11.84 -11.39 4.79
N PHE A 259 -10.86 -12.11 4.24
CA PHE A 259 -10.73 -12.31 2.81
C PHE A 259 -11.98 -12.95 2.23
N ASP A 260 -12.43 -14.10 2.76
CA ASP A 260 -13.56 -14.81 2.17
C ASP A 260 -14.87 -14.00 2.25
N ALA A 261 -15.06 -13.21 3.32
CA ALA A 261 -16.22 -12.34 3.45
C ALA A 261 -16.24 -11.24 2.40
N ILE A 262 -15.10 -10.60 2.15
CA ILE A 262 -14.95 -9.53 1.15
C ILE A 262 -14.94 -10.12 -0.27
N TRP A 263 -14.27 -11.26 -0.48
CA TRP A 263 -14.07 -11.89 -1.79
C TRP A 263 -15.32 -12.53 -2.35
N ARG A 264 -16.20 -13.08 -1.52
CA ARG A 264 -17.49 -13.65 -1.95
C ARG A 264 -18.43 -12.60 -2.54
N LEU A 265 -18.13 -11.32 -2.34
CA LEU A 265 -18.90 -10.19 -2.83
C LEU A 265 -18.32 -9.67 -4.16
N ARG A 266 -17.32 -10.37 -4.72
CA ARG A 266 -16.87 -10.18 -6.08
C ARG A 266 -18.06 -10.38 -7.05
N PRO A 267 -18.36 -9.41 -7.93
CA PRO A 267 -19.35 -9.60 -8.98
C PRO A 267 -19.00 -10.85 -9.79
N SER A 268 -19.97 -11.77 -9.96
CA SER A 268 -19.79 -12.93 -10.84
C SER A 268 -19.59 -12.44 -12.27
N GLU A 269 -18.53 -12.90 -12.94
CA GLU A 269 -18.26 -12.56 -14.35
C GLU A 269 -19.37 -13.07 -15.28
N ASP A 270 -20.17 -14.03 -14.82
CA ASP A 270 -21.25 -14.68 -15.59
C ASP A 270 -22.64 -14.09 -15.33
N SER A 271 -22.80 -13.03 -14.52
CA SER A 271 -24.12 -12.47 -14.22
C SER A 271 -24.47 -11.34 -15.20
N PRO A 272 -25.33 -11.58 -16.22
CA PRO A 272 -25.83 -10.50 -17.06
C PRO A 272 -26.65 -9.54 -16.21
N THR A 273 -26.42 -8.25 -16.43
CA THR A 273 -27.10 -7.10 -15.84
C THR A 273 -28.61 -7.34 -15.73
N GLY A 274 -29.10 -7.62 -14.53
CA GLY A 274 -30.53 -7.84 -14.33
C GLY A 274 -30.88 -8.36 -12.95
N THR A 275 -31.19 -7.44 -12.04
CA THR A 275 -31.90 -7.69 -10.76
C THR A 275 -31.25 -8.71 -9.83
N SER A 276 -30.29 -8.23 -9.03
CA SER A 276 -29.85 -8.95 -7.83
C SER A 276 -30.90 -8.75 -6.73
N ILE A 277 -31.68 -9.80 -6.44
CA ILE A 277 -32.46 -9.91 -5.21
C ILE A 277 -31.65 -10.81 -4.27
N MET A 278 -30.97 -10.26 -3.27
CA MET A 278 -30.23 -11.04 -2.27
C MET A 278 -30.23 -10.34 -0.89
N PRO A 279 -29.97 -11.09 0.20
CA PRO A 279 -30.56 -10.89 1.52
C PRO A 279 -29.74 -9.93 2.38
N SER A 280 -30.45 -9.13 3.16
CA SER A 280 -29.90 -8.17 4.11
C SER A 280 -28.96 -8.84 5.13
N ILE A 281 -27.64 -8.63 4.98
CA ILE A 281 -26.61 -9.06 5.93
C ILE A 281 -26.47 -7.99 7.02
N HIS A 282 -27.51 -7.81 7.85
CA HIS A 282 -27.41 -6.97 9.05
C HIS A 282 -27.08 -7.76 10.34
N GLN A 283 -26.84 -9.07 10.25
CA GLN A 283 -26.54 -9.92 11.42
C GLN A 283 -25.35 -10.83 11.12
N GLY A 284 -24.13 -10.40 11.46
CA GLY A 284 -22.96 -11.29 11.31
C GLY A 284 -21.58 -10.71 11.65
N LEU A 285 -21.41 -9.40 11.79
CA LEU A 285 -20.15 -8.78 12.24
C LEU A 285 -20.06 -8.66 13.77
N GLY A 286 -20.62 -9.63 14.49
CA GLY A 286 -20.50 -9.71 15.94
C GLY A 286 -19.13 -10.23 16.34
N SER A 287 -18.27 -9.33 16.84
CA SER A 287 -17.10 -9.64 17.68
C SER A 287 -16.04 -10.56 17.05
N LEU A 288 -15.24 -10.01 16.14
CA LEU A 288 -13.88 -10.53 15.91
C LEU A 288 -12.99 -10.05 17.05
N ALA A 289 -12.88 -10.86 18.11
CA ALA A 289 -11.87 -10.69 19.14
C ALA A 289 -10.48 -10.69 18.49
N TYR A 290 -9.71 -9.63 18.73
CA TYR A 290 -8.28 -9.57 18.41
C TYR A 290 -7.55 -10.72 19.12
N PRO A 291 -6.86 -11.64 18.42
CA PRO A 291 -5.84 -12.44 19.06
C PRO A 291 -4.58 -11.59 19.20
N GLY A 292 -4.54 -10.79 20.25
CA GLY A 292 -3.30 -10.21 20.76
C GLY A 292 -2.66 -11.19 21.73
N GLU A 293 -1.60 -11.86 21.31
CA GLU A 293 -0.45 -12.20 22.16
C GLU A 293 0.64 -12.85 21.30
N ALA A 294 1.70 -12.07 21.02
CA ALA A 294 2.96 -12.63 20.57
C ALA A 294 3.60 -13.40 21.75
N PRO A 295 4.10 -14.62 21.56
CA PRO A 295 4.82 -15.32 22.63
C PRO A 295 6.12 -14.56 22.96
N SER A 296 6.13 -13.96 24.14
CA SER A 296 7.30 -13.38 24.79
C SER A 296 8.31 -14.48 25.12
N LEU A 297 9.30 -14.68 24.25
CA LEU A 297 10.49 -15.49 24.52
C LEU A 297 11.46 -14.69 25.43
N VAL A 298 11.18 -14.68 26.73
CA VAL A 298 12.16 -14.28 27.75
C VAL A 298 13.00 -15.51 28.10
N PRO A 299 14.33 -15.51 27.92
CA PRO A 299 15.17 -16.61 28.37
C PRO A 299 15.25 -16.64 29.90
N ALA A 300 14.97 -17.81 30.47
CA ALA A 300 15.14 -18.09 31.88
C ALA A 300 16.58 -17.85 32.34
N LYS A 301 16.74 -17.03 33.39
CA LYS A 301 18.00 -16.86 34.15
C LYS A 301 18.47 -18.23 34.65
N ARG A 302 19.54 -18.78 34.06
CA ARG A 302 20.30 -19.89 34.66
C ARG A 302 21.05 -19.35 35.87
N LYS A 303 20.76 -19.91 37.05
CA LYS A 303 21.55 -19.71 38.27
C LYS A 303 22.99 -20.18 38.03
N ALA A 304 23.95 -19.31 38.28
CA ALA A 304 25.35 -19.66 38.41
C ALA A 304 25.52 -20.56 39.64
N LYS A 305 26.12 -21.74 39.45
CA LYS A 305 26.70 -22.51 40.55
C LYS A 305 28.13 -22.00 40.73
N GLU A 306 28.37 -21.34 41.85
CA GLU A 306 29.71 -21.17 42.40
C GLU A 306 30.24 -22.55 42.80
N ASN A 307 31.30 -23.00 42.14
CA ASN A 307 32.18 -24.02 42.68
C ASN A 307 33.51 -23.33 42.98
N ALA A 308 33.73 -23.07 44.26
CA ALA A 308 35.06 -22.78 44.79
C ALA A 308 35.90 -24.05 44.64
N VAL A 309 37.03 -23.95 43.96
CA VAL A 309 38.13 -24.91 44.05
C VAL A 309 39.24 -24.21 44.79
N ASP A 310 39.44 -24.62 46.05
CA ASP A 310 40.63 -24.34 46.83
C ASP A 310 41.85 -24.97 46.13
N LEU A 311 42.86 -24.14 45.90
CA LEU A 311 44.23 -24.56 45.61
C LEU A 311 45.04 -24.38 46.89
N THR A 312 45.36 -25.50 47.52
CA THR A 312 46.57 -25.71 48.33
C THR A 312 47.59 -26.46 47.49
#